data_AF-A0A9D8I483-F1
#
_entry.id   AF-A0A9D8I483-F1
#
_cell.length_a   1.000
_cell.length_b   1.000
_cell.length_c   1.000
_cell.angle_alpha   90.00
_cell.angle_beta   90.00
_cell.angle_gamma   90.00
#
_symmetry.space_group_name_H-M   'P 1'
#
loop_
_entity.id
_entity.type
_entity.pdbx_description
1 polymer ?
#
loop_
_entity_poly.entity_id
_entity_poly.type
_entity_poly.pdbx_seq_one_letter_code
_entity_poly.pdbx_strand_id
1 'polypeptide(L)'
;MNDDTRDDESTSESDDSKLEGIGLTYSSEAQMIERARRRYGSIGAIIASGMLGVDKLLGRRPKEEIPSIWEASGEPGDIDGDGIRIDLDDDTALESHPNRDAPRTRRIRKRRA
;
A
#
# COMPACT_ATOMS: atom_id res chain seq x y z
N MET A 1 11.46 3.70 -62.60
CA MET A 1 10.32 4.23 -61.82
C MET A 1 10.54 3.72 -60.41
N ASN A 2 10.97 4.61 -59.52
CA ASN A 2 11.28 4.29 -58.14
C ASN A 2 10.04 4.61 -57.32
N ASP A 3 9.58 3.68 -56.49
CA ASP A 3 8.51 3.90 -55.52
C ASP A 3 9.02 3.43 -54.15
N ASP A 4 9.92 4.25 -53.59
CA ASP A 4 10.38 4.15 -52.21
C ASP A 4 9.43 4.97 -51.35
N THR A 5 8.29 4.40 -50.95
CA THR A 5 7.52 4.92 -49.82
C THR A 5 8.27 4.56 -48.54
N ARG A 6 9.13 5.48 -48.10
CA ARG A 6 9.82 5.40 -46.81
C ARG A 6 8.80 5.45 -45.70
N ASP A 7 8.80 4.41 -44.87
CA ASP A 7 8.12 4.40 -43.58
C ASP A 7 8.74 5.51 -42.71
N ASP A 8 7.96 6.55 -42.44
CA ASP A 8 8.28 7.58 -41.45
C ASP A 8 8.14 6.95 -40.05
N GLU A 9 9.19 6.26 -39.59
CA GLU A 9 9.35 5.97 -38.16
C GLU A 9 9.54 7.30 -37.44
N SER A 10 8.44 7.86 -36.95
CA SER A 10 8.47 8.92 -35.95
C SER A 10 9.04 8.33 -34.65
N THR A 11 10.37 8.32 -34.54
CA THR A 11 11.06 8.26 -33.26
C THR A 11 10.68 9.50 -32.46
N SER A 12 9.57 9.40 -31.71
CA SER A 12 9.23 10.41 -30.71
C SER A 12 10.32 10.36 -29.65
N GLU A 13 11.15 11.40 -29.64
CA GLU A 13 12.21 11.63 -28.67
C GLU A 13 11.68 11.43 -27.25
N SER A 14 12.44 10.67 -26.48
CA SER A 14 12.07 10.25 -25.13
C SER A 14 12.22 11.42 -24.17
N ASP A 15 11.14 12.17 -23.95
CA ASP A 15 11.00 12.96 -22.74
C ASP A 15 10.59 12.03 -21.59
N ASP A 16 11.58 11.32 -21.05
CA ASP A 16 11.53 10.66 -19.74
C ASP A 16 11.49 11.73 -18.65
N SER A 17 10.40 12.50 -18.66
CA SER A 17 10.08 13.43 -17.59
C SER A 17 9.66 12.59 -16.39
N LYS A 18 10.69 12.25 -15.61
CA LYS A 18 10.65 11.66 -14.29
C LYS A 18 9.42 12.17 -13.52
N LEU A 19 8.38 11.35 -13.46
CA LEU A 19 7.16 11.59 -12.68
C LEU A 19 7.49 11.43 -11.18
N GLU A 20 8.30 12.35 -10.66
CA GLU A 20 8.45 12.56 -9.23
C GLU A 20 7.23 13.31 -8.73
N GLY A 21 6.26 12.59 -8.17
CA GLY A 21 5.21 13.26 -7.42
C GLY A 21 3.85 12.59 -7.43
N ILE A 22 3.78 11.30 -7.09
CA ILE A 22 2.58 10.78 -6.42
C ILE A 22 3.02 9.74 -5.39
N GLY A 23 2.67 9.97 -4.12
CA GLY A 23 2.82 8.97 -3.06
C GLY A 23 1.98 7.73 -3.41
N LEU A 24 2.62 6.76 -4.07
CA LEU A 24 2.06 5.46 -4.38
C LEU A 24 2.21 4.61 -3.14
N THR A 25 1.13 4.32 -2.43
CA THR A 25 1.15 3.21 -1.47
C THR A 25 1.39 1.92 -2.28
N TYR A 26 2.46 1.23 -1.89
CA TYR A 26 3.32 0.50 -2.82
C TYR A 26 2.89 -0.96 -2.98
N SER A 27 2.30 -1.34 -4.12
CA SER A 27 2.48 -2.64 -4.80
C SER A 27 1.39 -2.85 -5.86
N SER A 28 0.11 -2.81 -5.47
CA SER A 28 -1.02 -3.11 -6.39
C SER A 28 -1.16 -2.07 -7.51
N GLU A 29 -1.01 -0.79 -7.17
CA GLU A 29 -1.09 0.32 -8.13
C GLU A 29 0.03 0.26 -9.18
N ALA A 30 1.26 -0.02 -8.73
CA ALA A 30 2.41 -0.17 -9.59
C ALA A 30 2.26 -1.39 -10.53
N GLN A 31 1.69 -2.49 -10.04
CA GLN A 31 1.39 -3.67 -10.86
C GLN A 31 0.35 -3.37 -11.94
N MET A 32 -0.64 -2.51 -11.66
CA MET A 32 -1.63 -2.09 -12.66
C MET A 32 -1.01 -1.24 -13.76
N ILE A 33 -0.17 -0.25 -13.39
CA ILE A 33 0.54 0.62 -14.35
C ILE A 33 1.51 -0.21 -15.19
N GLU A 34 2.26 -1.12 -14.58
CA GLU A 34 3.19 -2.02 -15.27
C GLU A 34 2.46 -2.99 -16.22
N ARG A 35 1.29 -3.50 -15.82
CA ARG A 35 0.44 -4.31 -16.70
C ARG A 35 -0.08 -3.52 -17.89
N ALA A 36 -0.46 -2.25 -17.67
CA ALA A 36 -0.88 -1.36 -18.75
C ALA A 36 0.29 -1.06 -19.71
N ARG A 37 1.50 -0.85 -19.16
CA ARG A 37 2.73 -0.68 -19.95
C ARG A 37 3.02 -1.88 -20.84
N ARG A 38 2.97 -3.09 -20.30
CA ARG A 38 3.23 -4.32 -21.07
C ARG A 38 2.22 -4.57 -22.18
N ARG A 39 0.95 -4.17 -21.98
CA ARG A 39 -0.14 -4.46 -22.92
C ARG A 39 -0.39 -3.35 -23.93
N TYR A 40 -0.16 -2.10 -23.56
CA TYR A 40 -0.54 -0.92 -24.33
C TYR A 40 0.59 0.11 -24.45
N GLY A 41 1.81 -0.25 -24.08
CA GLY A 41 2.98 0.62 -24.13
C GLY A 41 2.93 1.76 -23.11
N SER A 42 3.85 2.71 -23.26
CA SER A 42 3.99 3.89 -22.37
C SER A 42 2.72 4.74 -22.32
N ILE A 43 2.00 4.88 -23.42
CA ILE A 43 0.73 5.62 -23.49
C ILE A 43 -0.30 5.01 -22.53
N GLY A 44 -0.43 3.68 -22.51
CA GLY A 44 -1.31 2.99 -21.58
C GLY A 44 -0.92 3.18 -20.11
N ALA A 45 0.38 3.24 -19.82
CA ALA A 45 0.89 3.50 -18.48
C ALA A 45 0.53 4.91 -18.00
N ILE A 46 0.65 5.92 -18.88
CA ILE A 46 0.30 7.31 -18.58
C ILE A 46 -1.21 7.44 -18.30
N ILE A 47 -2.05 6.85 -19.15
CA ILE A 47 -3.51 6.87 -18.96
C ILE A 47 -3.90 6.18 -17.64
N ALA A 48 -3.33 5.00 -17.36
CA ALA A 48 -3.57 4.28 -16.12
C ALA A 48 -3.13 5.09 -14.88
N SER A 49 -2.00 5.79 -14.98
CA SER A 49 -1.50 6.67 -13.92
C SER A 49 -2.43 7.86 -13.69
N GLY A 50 -2.95 8.46 -14.76
CA GLY A 50 -3.93 9.54 -14.69
C GLY A 50 -5.24 9.10 -14.03
N MET A 51 -5.77 7.93 -14.41
CA MET A 51 -6.98 7.37 -13.80
C MET A 51 -6.78 7.10 -12.30
N LEU A 52 -5.62 6.57 -11.91
CA LEU A 52 -5.30 6.32 -10.51
C LEU A 52 -5.16 7.61 -9.71
N GLY A 53 -4.52 8.64 -10.28
CA GLY A 53 -4.41 9.96 -9.67
C GLY A 53 -5.78 10.61 -9.44
N VAL A 54 -6.70 10.45 -10.39
CA VAL A 54 -8.09 10.93 -10.27
C VAL A 54 -8.88 10.14 -9.21
N ASP A 55 -8.72 8.82 -9.12
CA ASP A 55 -9.40 7.99 -8.08
C ASP A 55 -8.93 8.37 -6.66
N LYS A 56 -7.64 8.71 -6.50
CA LYS A 56 -7.10 9.27 -5.25
C LYS A 56 -7.66 10.65 -4.93
N LEU A 57 -7.70 11.55 -5.92
CA LEU A 57 -8.18 12.92 -5.71
C LEU A 57 -9.68 12.97 -5.42
N LEU A 58 -10.47 12.13 -6.08
CA LEU A 58 -11.92 12.00 -5.85
C LEU A 58 -12.25 11.28 -4.53
N GLY A 59 -11.24 10.91 -3.75
CA GLY A 59 -11.43 10.53 -2.36
C GLY A 59 -12.26 9.27 -2.21
N ARG A 60 -11.95 8.23 -2.98
CA ARG A 60 -12.30 6.89 -2.51
C ARG A 60 -11.71 6.76 -1.11
N ARG A 61 -12.58 6.64 -0.11
CA ARG A 61 -12.13 6.37 1.25
C ARG A 61 -11.22 5.14 1.15
N PRO A 62 -9.98 5.20 1.67
CA PRO A 62 -9.18 4.00 1.79
C PRO A 62 -10.10 2.96 2.43
N LYS A 63 -10.23 1.79 1.78
CA LYS A 63 -11.12 0.75 2.30
C LYS A 63 -10.73 0.55 3.75
N GLU A 64 -11.62 0.92 4.66
CA GLU A 64 -11.42 0.66 6.07
C GLU A 64 -11.35 -0.87 6.17
N GLU A 65 -10.14 -1.39 6.37
CA GLU A 65 -9.96 -2.81 6.63
C GLU A 65 -10.76 -3.10 7.89
N ILE A 66 -11.79 -3.94 7.75
CA ILE A 66 -12.66 -4.31 8.85
C ILE A 66 -11.75 -4.89 9.94
N PRO A 67 -11.84 -4.42 11.20
CA PRO A 67 -11.00 -4.94 12.26
C PRO A 67 -11.20 -6.45 12.36
N SER A 68 -10.13 -7.20 12.07
CA SER A 68 -10.14 -8.64 12.23
C SER A 68 -10.02 -8.94 13.72
N ILE A 69 -11.10 -9.47 14.31
CA ILE A 69 -11.10 -9.92 15.69
C ILE A 69 -10.64 -11.38 15.68
N TRP A 70 -9.44 -11.61 16.21
CA TRP A 70 -8.92 -12.95 16.45
C TRP A 70 -9.12 -13.32 17.91
N GLU A 71 -9.87 -14.38 18.15
CA GLU A 71 -10.00 -14.97 19.48
C GLU A 71 -8.79 -15.89 19.73
N ALA A 72 -7.85 -15.44 20.55
CA ALA A 72 -6.81 -16.31 21.09
C ALA A 72 -7.45 -17.19 22.17
N SER A 73 -7.58 -18.50 21.89
CA SER A 73 -8.09 -19.45 22.88
C SER A 73 -7.00 -19.71 23.94
N GLY A 74 -7.13 -19.09 25.11
CA GLY A 74 -6.13 -19.20 26.18
C GLY A 74 -6.43 -18.31 27.39
N GLU A 75 -5.53 -18.33 28.38
CA GLU A 75 -5.56 -17.38 29.48
C GLU A 75 -5.12 -15.99 29.00
N PRO A 76 -5.72 -14.90 29.51
CA PRO A 76 -5.30 -13.54 29.14
C PRO A 76 -3.87 -13.28 29.61
N GLY A 77 -2.94 -13.08 28.66
CA GLY A 77 -1.54 -12.69 28.91
C GLY A 77 -1.35 -11.19 29.15
N ASP A 78 -0.14 -10.79 29.55
CA ASP A 78 0.23 -9.39 29.82
C ASP A 78 0.74 -8.69 28.55
N ILE A 79 -0.18 -8.11 27.77
CA ILE A 79 0.16 -7.39 26.53
C ILE A 79 1.05 -6.16 26.79
N ASP A 80 0.96 -5.55 27.98
CA ASP A 80 1.78 -4.38 28.32
C ASP A 80 3.27 -4.75 28.51
N GLY A 81 3.55 -6.01 28.89
CA GLY A 81 4.91 -6.51 29.12
C GLY A 81 5.49 -7.32 27.96
N ASP A 82 4.67 -8.19 27.38
CA ASP A 82 5.08 -9.20 26.40
C ASP A 82 4.79 -8.77 24.95
N GLY A 83 3.86 -7.84 24.75
CA GLY A 83 3.43 -7.39 23.44
C GLY A 83 2.46 -8.34 22.73
N ILE A 84 2.27 -8.11 21.44
CA ILE A 84 1.43 -8.91 20.55
C ILE A 84 2.34 -9.58 19.51
N ARG A 85 2.17 -10.90 19.32
CA ARG A 85 2.81 -11.68 18.27
C ARG A 85 1.73 -12.24 17.33
N ILE A 86 1.95 -12.11 16.03
CA ILE A 86 1.08 -12.67 14.98
C ILE A 86 1.97 -13.41 13.99
N ASP A 87 1.78 -14.71 13.87
CA ASP A 87 2.49 -15.51 12.87
C ASP A 87 1.81 -15.30 11.50
N LEU A 88 2.59 -14.83 10.51
CA LEU A 88 2.11 -14.57 9.15
C LEU A 88 2.28 -15.82 8.26
N ASP A 89 3.39 -16.53 8.48
CA ASP A 89 3.75 -17.81 7.86
C ASP A 89 4.72 -18.59 8.78
N ASP A 90 5.22 -19.74 8.34
CA ASP A 90 6.07 -20.64 9.14
C ASP A 90 7.40 -20.00 9.59
N ASP A 91 7.91 -19.02 8.83
CA ASP A 91 9.22 -18.39 9.06
C ASP A 91 9.12 -16.90 9.42
N THR A 92 7.94 -16.29 9.32
CA THR A 92 7.72 -14.86 9.48
C THR A 92 6.65 -14.58 10.54
N ALA A 93 7.06 -13.87 11.59
CA ALA A 93 6.16 -13.39 12.62
C ALA A 93 6.27 -11.87 12.78
N LEU A 94 5.13 -11.23 13.02
CA LEU A 94 5.03 -9.83 13.42
C LEU A 94 5.02 -9.74 14.94
N GLU A 95 5.95 -8.99 15.51
CA GLU A 95 6.02 -8.72 16.95
C GLU A 95 5.92 -7.22 17.22
N SER A 96 5.08 -6.84 18.18
CA SER A 96 5.08 -5.48 18.71
C SER A 96 6.07 -5.35 19.85
N HIS A 97 6.87 -4.27 19.88
CA HIS A 97 7.72 -3.97 21.03
C HIS A 97 6.99 -3.04 22.02
N PRO A 98 6.45 -3.55 23.14
CA PRO A 98 5.73 -2.73 24.10
C PRO A 98 6.68 -1.76 24.81
N ASN A 99 6.21 -0.54 25.06
CA ASN A 99 6.98 0.46 25.79
C ASN A 99 6.93 0.14 27.30
N ARG A 100 7.96 -0.56 27.79
CA ARG A 100 8.09 -0.96 29.21
C ARG A 100 8.15 0.22 30.18
N ASP A 101 8.57 1.39 29.71
CA ASP A 101 8.71 2.60 30.51
C ASP A 101 7.43 3.47 30.50
N ALA A 102 6.37 3.01 29.81
CA ALA A 102 5.11 3.72 29.80
C ALA A 102 4.53 3.79 31.23
N PRO A 103 4.09 4.97 31.68
CA PRO A 103 3.53 5.12 33.02
C PRO A 103 2.29 4.24 33.17
N ARG A 104 2.36 3.25 34.07
CA ARG A 104 1.25 2.34 34.39
C ARG A 104 -0.02 3.15 34.63
N THR A 105 -1.04 2.92 33.80
CA THR A 105 -2.30 3.64 33.91
C THR A 105 -2.90 3.39 35.30
N ARG A 106 -3.26 4.47 35.99
CA ARG A 106 -3.69 4.43 37.39
C ARG A 106 -5.02 3.67 37.47
N ARG A 107 -5.05 2.51 38.13
CA ARG A 107 -6.28 1.74 38.36
C ARG A 107 -7.34 2.62 39.04
N ILE A 108 -8.38 2.99 38.31
CA ILE A 108 -9.52 3.74 38.85
C ILE A 108 -10.37 2.76 39.67
N ARG A 109 -10.21 2.78 40.99
CA ARG A 109 -11.07 2.02 41.90
C ARG A 109 -12.38 2.78 42.02
N LYS A 110 -13.47 2.29 41.40
CA LYS A 110 -14.81 2.86 41.58
C LYS A 110 -15.17 2.79 43.07
N ARG A 111 -15.28 3.93 43.74
CA ARG A 111 -15.89 4.02 45.07
C ARG A 111 -17.35 3.61 44.92
N ARG A 112 -17.75 2.52 45.58
CA ARG A 112 -19.16 2.23 45.78
C ARG A 112 -19.72 3.30 46.72
N ALA A 113 -20.80 3.94 46.30
CA ALA A 113 -21.63 4.80 47.14
C ALA A 113 -22.59 3.92 47.95
#